data_AF-A0A7W1PQB8-F1
#
_entry.id   AF-A0A7W1PQB8-F1
#
_cell.length_a   1.000
_cell.length_b   1.000
_cell.length_c   1.000
_cell.angle_alpha   90.00
_cell.angle_beta   90.00
_cell.angle_gamma   90.00
#
_symmetry.space_group_name_H-M   'P 1'
#
loop_
_entity.id
_entity.type
_entity.pdbx_description
1 polymer ?
#
loop_
_entity_poly.entity_id
_entity_poly.type
_entity_poly.pdbx_seq_one_letter_code
_entity_poly.pdbx_strand_id
1 'polypeptide(L)'
;MSERIAPGVRAYLAGEIAAAGGREVSFVAAVDRDGVVTAARVVARGTVDMVLALPGTASRGEMLLHNHPSGHLSPSPADLNVAARLHDGGVGFGIVDNGATEIYVVVEVPRDREVARIEPFDVIDTLGERGPIAAHLGQYEDRRSQRDMAAYIADGYNDGGVQLMEAGTGVGKSFAYLVPALAWARVNQERTVISTNTINLQEQLVGKDLPLLREALSTEDYAPSFALLKGWRNYLCLSRLHLAVGSQRTLLEQDKLDELIGLSEWAAHTADGTLSDLPVTPTPEVWDEVSAEADLCARLKCPHFDRCFLFRARRRAAEADVVVVNHHLLAADLSVRRAQDNWEDAAVLPPYRRLVLDEAHHLEEVAAGHLGVQVTSRSVRRLLSRFERNGRGLAPTLSHELAAGSDPPSREGLE
;
A
#
# COMPACT_ATOMS: atom_id res chain seq x y z
N MET A 1 -11.62 10.49 -36.39
CA MET A 1 -11.07 10.67 -35.04
C MET A 1 -12.16 11.38 -34.23
N SER A 2 -12.68 10.73 -33.19
CA SER A 2 -13.71 11.31 -32.34
C SER A 2 -13.17 12.57 -31.66
N GLU A 3 -13.95 13.64 -31.67
CA GLU A 3 -13.57 14.96 -31.16
C GLU A 3 -13.45 14.91 -29.63
N ARG A 4 -12.26 14.61 -29.10
CA ARG A 4 -12.01 14.41 -27.66
C ARG A 4 -11.98 15.70 -26.82
N ILE A 5 -12.18 16.86 -27.44
CA ILE A 5 -12.28 18.16 -26.76
C ILE A 5 -13.59 18.81 -27.21
N ALA A 6 -14.46 19.15 -26.27
CA ALA A 6 -15.71 19.83 -26.58
C ALA A 6 -15.45 21.19 -27.26
N PRO A 7 -16.25 21.61 -28.27
CA PRO A 7 -15.97 22.81 -29.06
C PRO A 7 -15.79 24.10 -28.23
N GLY A 8 -16.57 24.26 -27.15
CA GLY A 8 -16.45 25.39 -26.24
C GLY A 8 -15.14 25.40 -25.44
N VAL A 9 -14.62 24.22 -25.09
CA VAL A 9 -13.35 24.07 -24.37
C VAL A 9 -12.17 24.31 -25.30
N ARG A 10 -12.25 23.85 -26.56
CA ARG A 10 -11.22 24.11 -27.57
C ARG A 10 -10.92 25.60 -27.71
N ALA A 11 -11.96 26.41 -27.87
CA ALA A 11 -11.81 27.86 -28.00
C ALA A 11 -11.15 28.48 -26.75
N TYR A 12 -11.50 28.00 -25.56
CA TYR A 12 -10.89 28.44 -24.31
C TYR A 12 -9.40 28.09 -24.21
N LEU A 13 -9.04 26.82 -24.44
CA LEU A 13 -7.65 26.35 -24.39
C LEU A 13 -6.77 27.13 -25.39
N ALA A 14 -7.20 27.22 -26.65
CA ALA A 14 -6.47 27.94 -27.69
C ALA A 14 -6.31 29.43 -27.36
N GLY A 15 -7.34 30.06 -26.78
CA GLY A 15 -7.30 31.46 -26.35
C GLY A 15 -6.26 31.71 -25.26
N GLU A 16 -6.19 30.84 -24.25
CA GLU A 16 -5.22 30.95 -23.16
C GLU A 16 -3.77 30.69 -23.62
N ILE A 17 -3.56 29.73 -24.52
CA ILE A 17 -2.26 29.45 -25.14
C ILE A 17 -1.81 30.64 -25.99
N ALA A 18 -2.71 31.20 -26.80
CA ALA A 18 -2.43 32.39 -27.60
C ALA A 18 -2.10 33.61 -26.72
N ALA A 19 -2.83 33.81 -25.62
CA ALA A 19 -2.54 34.86 -24.65
C ALA A 19 -1.17 34.69 -23.97
N ALA A 20 -0.71 33.45 -23.79
CA ALA A 20 0.64 33.16 -23.33
C ALA A 20 1.72 33.36 -24.42
N GLY A 21 1.34 33.67 -25.67
CA GLY A 21 2.25 33.82 -26.81
C GLY A 21 2.76 32.49 -27.34
N GLY A 22 1.96 31.42 -27.23
CA GLY A 22 2.33 30.07 -27.68
C GLY A 22 3.29 29.32 -26.75
N ARG A 23 3.55 29.87 -25.56
CA ARG A 23 4.32 29.20 -24.49
C ARG A 23 3.52 28.07 -23.85
N GLU A 24 4.18 27.22 -23.07
CA GLU A 24 3.51 26.13 -22.36
C GLU A 24 2.52 26.68 -21.33
N VAL A 25 1.33 26.10 -21.31
CA VAL A 25 0.26 26.38 -20.36
C VAL A 25 -0.24 25.03 -19.87
N SER A 26 -0.30 24.86 -18.54
CA SER A 26 -0.92 23.70 -17.93
C SER A 26 -2.36 24.02 -17.54
N PHE A 27 -3.23 23.07 -17.80
CA PHE A 27 -4.64 23.11 -17.49
C PHE A 27 -5.04 21.89 -16.66
N VAL A 28 -6.02 22.06 -15.80
CA VAL A 28 -6.77 20.95 -15.23
C VAL A 28 -8.12 20.90 -15.92
N ALA A 29 -8.49 19.72 -16.37
CA ALA A 29 -9.63 19.52 -17.23
C ALA A 29 -10.56 18.44 -16.68
N ALA A 30 -11.87 18.69 -16.74
CA ALA A 30 -12.88 17.69 -16.43
C ALA A 30 -13.17 16.89 -17.71
N VAL A 31 -13.29 15.58 -17.56
CA VAL A 31 -13.65 14.65 -18.63
C VAL A 31 -14.98 13.97 -18.34
N ASP A 32 -15.75 13.69 -19.38
CA ASP A 32 -16.96 12.89 -19.26
C ASP A 32 -16.69 11.37 -19.32
N ARG A 33 -17.77 10.58 -19.30
CA ARG A 33 -17.73 9.10 -19.31
C ARG A 33 -17.08 8.53 -20.58
N ASP A 34 -17.13 9.26 -21.69
CA ASP A 34 -16.55 8.85 -22.97
C ASP A 34 -15.09 9.34 -23.11
N GLY A 35 -14.57 10.07 -22.12
CA GLY A 35 -13.22 10.63 -22.10
C GLY A 35 -13.08 11.92 -22.91
N VAL A 36 -14.20 12.62 -23.16
CA VAL A 36 -14.21 13.93 -23.83
C VAL A 36 -13.98 15.02 -22.79
N VAL A 37 -13.09 15.95 -23.09
CA VAL A 37 -12.81 17.12 -22.23
C VAL A 37 -13.97 18.11 -22.30
N THR A 38 -14.68 18.30 -21.19
CA THR A 38 -15.92 19.11 -21.10
C THR A 38 -15.73 20.45 -20.41
N ALA A 39 -14.70 20.59 -19.58
CA ALA A 39 -14.30 21.86 -18.97
C ALA A 39 -12.78 21.89 -18.75
N ALA A 40 -12.20 23.08 -18.71
CA ALA A 40 -10.78 23.27 -18.38
C ALA A 40 -10.55 24.57 -17.63
N ARG A 41 -9.50 24.62 -16.81
CA ARG A 41 -9.00 25.83 -16.14
C ARG A 41 -7.49 25.87 -16.19
N VAL A 42 -6.93 27.05 -16.41
CA VAL A 42 -5.47 27.26 -16.34
C VAL A 42 -4.99 27.08 -14.91
N VAL A 43 -3.90 26.33 -14.73
CA VAL A 43 -3.25 26.14 -13.43
C VAL A 43 -1.82 26.67 -13.37
N ALA A 44 -1.11 26.67 -14.50
CA ALA A 44 0.23 27.23 -14.58
C ALA A 44 0.52 27.75 -15.99
N ARG A 45 1.38 28.76 -16.09
CA ARG A 45 1.95 29.24 -17.35
C ARG A 45 3.47 29.12 -17.26
N GLY A 46 4.06 28.46 -18.24
CA GLY A 46 5.47 28.12 -18.31
C GLY A 46 6.27 29.03 -19.23
N THR A 47 7.49 28.61 -19.52
CA THR A 47 8.36 29.20 -20.54
C THR A 47 8.16 28.49 -21.88
N VAL A 48 9.07 28.72 -22.82
CA VAL A 48 9.04 28.06 -24.15
C VAL A 48 9.38 26.57 -24.05
N ASP A 49 10.06 26.15 -22.98
CA ASP A 49 10.62 24.80 -22.85
C ASP A 49 10.14 24.03 -21.62
N MET A 50 9.43 24.67 -20.68
CA MET A 50 8.97 24.02 -19.45
C MET A 50 7.76 24.70 -18.82
N VAL A 51 6.86 23.90 -18.25
CA VAL A 51 5.79 24.32 -17.35
C VAL A 51 5.84 23.56 -16.02
N LEU A 52 5.42 24.23 -14.95
CA LEU A 52 5.34 23.63 -13.63
C LEU A 52 4.17 22.63 -13.57
N ALA A 53 4.48 21.34 -13.44
CA ALA A 53 3.52 20.36 -12.97
C ALA A 53 3.32 20.58 -11.46
N LEU A 54 2.26 21.29 -11.09
CA LEU A 54 1.94 21.59 -9.69
C LEU A 54 1.29 20.36 -9.03
N PRO A 55 1.96 19.69 -8.07
CA PRO A 55 1.35 18.55 -7.36
C PRO A 55 0.13 19.04 -6.57
N GLY A 56 -0.98 18.29 -6.62
CA GLY A 56 -2.20 18.59 -5.85
C GLY A 56 -3.16 19.60 -6.49
N THR A 57 -2.89 20.11 -7.70
CA THR A 57 -3.85 21.00 -8.39
C THR A 57 -4.95 20.26 -9.16
N ALA A 58 -4.71 19.01 -9.55
CA ALA A 58 -5.68 18.14 -10.21
C ALA A 58 -6.19 17.09 -9.21
N SER A 59 -7.49 16.85 -9.22
CA SER A 59 -8.17 15.87 -8.37
C SER A 59 -8.42 14.58 -9.14
N ARG A 60 -8.61 13.47 -8.43
CA ARG A 60 -9.00 12.19 -9.03
C ARG A 60 -10.20 12.35 -9.95
N GLY A 61 -10.16 11.72 -11.13
CA GLY A 61 -11.19 11.86 -12.15
C GLY A 61 -11.03 13.10 -13.05
N GLU A 62 -10.03 13.96 -12.80
CA GLU A 62 -9.65 15.05 -13.70
C GLU A 62 -8.43 14.66 -14.56
N MET A 63 -8.19 15.42 -15.64
CA MET A 63 -7.04 15.29 -16.52
C MET A 63 -6.16 16.53 -16.42
N LEU A 64 -4.85 16.33 -16.21
CA LEU A 64 -3.88 17.40 -16.42
C LEU A 64 -3.54 17.47 -17.91
N LEU A 65 -3.70 18.66 -18.49
CA LEU A 65 -3.36 18.95 -19.88
C LEU A 65 -2.22 19.97 -19.93
N HIS A 66 -1.34 19.86 -20.92
CA HIS A 66 -0.47 20.96 -21.31
C HIS A 66 -0.28 20.99 -22.83
N ASN A 67 0.05 22.16 -23.38
CA ASN A 67 0.41 22.27 -24.78
C ASN A 67 1.91 22.12 -25.00
N HIS A 68 2.29 21.52 -26.13
CA HIS A 68 3.67 21.59 -26.63
C HIS A 68 3.80 22.75 -27.61
N PRO A 69 4.67 23.75 -27.36
CA PRO A 69 4.82 24.93 -28.22
C PRO A 69 5.26 24.57 -29.64
N SER A 70 5.97 23.44 -29.78
CA SER A 70 6.43 22.86 -31.05
C SER A 70 5.30 22.26 -31.91
N GLY A 71 4.10 22.07 -31.35
CA GLY A 71 2.97 21.38 -32.00
C GLY A 71 3.13 19.86 -32.15
N HIS A 72 4.23 19.28 -31.67
CA HIS A 72 4.44 17.83 -31.68
C HIS A 72 3.85 17.22 -30.41
N LEU A 73 2.91 16.28 -30.53
CA LEU A 73 2.21 15.71 -29.37
C LEU A 73 2.89 14.46 -28.77
N SER A 74 4.15 14.21 -29.12
CA SER A 74 4.89 13.07 -28.59
C SER A 74 5.38 13.37 -27.17
N PRO A 75 5.10 12.50 -26.17
CA PRO A 75 5.50 12.75 -24.79
C PRO A 75 7.02 12.68 -24.62
N SER A 76 7.57 13.62 -23.86
CA SER A 76 8.96 13.60 -23.41
C SER A 76 9.17 12.65 -22.22
N PRO A 77 10.42 12.28 -21.86
CA PRO A 77 10.69 11.51 -20.64
C PRO A 77 10.18 12.18 -19.35
N ALA A 78 10.12 13.52 -19.32
CA ALA A 78 9.56 14.25 -18.19
C ALA A 78 8.04 14.07 -18.10
N ASP A 79 7.36 14.11 -19.26
CA ASP A 79 5.91 13.89 -19.35
C ASP A 79 5.54 12.48 -18.90
N LEU A 80 6.33 11.47 -19.28
CA LEU A 80 6.11 10.09 -18.83
C LEU A 80 6.26 9.94 -17.31
N ASN A 81 7.22 10.64 -16.70
CA ASN A 81 7.42 10.61 -15.25
C ASN A 81 6.27 11.31 -14.50
N VAL A 82 5.83 12.47 -15.00
CA VAL A 82 4.66 13.19 -14.45
C VAL A 82 3.40 12.35 -14.60
N ALA A 83 3.17 11.76 -15.77
CA ALA A 83 2.00 10.92 -16.05
C ALA A 83 1.95 9.70 -15.13
N ALA A 84 3.09 9.02 -14.91
CA ALA A 84 3.17 7.89 -13.98
C ALA A 84 2.80 8.30 -12.54
N ARG A 85 3.29 9.45 -12.06
CA ARG A 85 2.99 9.94 -10.71
C ARG A 85 1.54 10.40 -10.55
N LEU A 86 0.94 10.96 -11.59
CA LEU A 86 -0.46 11.42 -11.57
C LEU A 86 -1.45 10.24 -11.66
N HIS A 87 -1.08 9.18 -12.39
CA HIS A 87 -1.91 7.98 -12.48
C HIS A 87 -2.15 7.34 -11.12
N ASP A 88 -1.13 7.29 -10.25
CA ASP A 88 -1.25 6.77 -8.88
C ASP A 88 -2.32 7.53 -8.06
N GLY A 89 -2.51 8.83 -8.33
CA GLY A 89 -3.54 9.67 -7.72
C GLY A 89 -4.89 9.67 -8.46
N GLY A 90 -5.04 8.81 -9.48
CA GLY A 90 -6.28 8.70 -10.25
C GLY A 90 -6.52 9.86 -11.21
N VAL A 91 -5.46 10.54 -11.66
CA VAL A 91 -5.50 11.71 -12.55
C VAL A 91 -4.98 11.30 -13.93
N GLY A 92 -5.68 11.69 -15.00
CA GLY A 92 -5.21 11.49 -16.38
C GLY A 92 -4.18 12.52 -16.80
N PHE A 93 -3.44 12.25 -17.87
CA PHE A 93 -2.46 13.17 -18.44
C PHE A 93 -2.56 13.22 -19.96
N GLY A 94 -2.66 14.42 -20.53
CA GLY A 94 -2.76 14.64 -21.96
C GLY A 94 -1.97 15.84 -22.47
N ILE A 95 -1.62 15.79 -23.74
CA ILE A 95 -0.86 16.83 -24.46
C ILE A 95 -1.76 17.35 -25.58
N VAL A 96 -1.89 18.68 -25.68
CA VAL A 96 -2.67 19.33 -26.74
C VAL A 96 -1.77 20.15 -27.66
N ASP A 97 -2.21 20.36 -28.90
CA ASP A 97 -1.55 21.31 -29.79
C ASP A 97 -1.95 22.75 -29.41
N ASN A 98 -1.25 23.75 -29.95
CA ASN A 98 -1.54 25.15 -29.64
C ASN A 98 -2.95 25.60 -30.10
N GLY A 99 -3.53 24.92 -31.11
CA GLY A 99 -4.89 25.16 -31.55
C GLY A 99 -5.96 24.42 -30.73
N ALA A 100 -5.55 23.56 -29.78
CA ALA A 100 -6.40 22.62 -29.06
C ALA A 100 -7.32 21.80 -29.99
N THR A 101 -6.85 21.55 -31.22
CA THR A 101 -7.52 20.77 -32.25
C THR A 101 -7.24 19.27 -32.11
N GLU A 102 -6.07 18.93 -31.59
CA GLU A 102 -5.62 17.56 -31.37
C GLU A 102 -5.20 17.38 -29.91
N ILE A 103 -5.45 16.16 -29.41
CA ILE A 103 -5.06 15.74 -28.06
C ILE A 103 -4.42 14.35 -28.15
N TYR A 104 -3.25 14.22 -27.55
CA TYR A 104 -2.60 12.95 -27.28
C TYR A 104 -2.72 12.63 -25.80
N VAL A 105 -3.52 11.63 -25.45
CA VAL A 105 -3.70 11.18 -24.08
C VAL A 105 -2.58 10.20 -23.74
N VAL A 106 -1.67 10.59 -22.84
CA VAL A 106 -0.57 9.74 -22.38
C VAL A 106 -1.08 8.72 -21.37
N VAL A 107 -1.96 9.16 -20.46
CA VAL A 107 -2.65 8.32 -19.46
C VAL A 107 -4.11 8.74 -19.43
N GLU A 108 -5.01 7.79 -19.66
CA GLU A 108 -6.45 8.01 -19.56
C GLU A 108 -6.83 8.33 -18.11
N VAL A 109 -7.84 9.20 -17.93
CA VAL A 109 -8.43 9.40 -16.60
C VAL A 109 -9.04 8.06 -16.16
N PRO A 110 -8.63 7.53 -15.00
CA PRO A 110 -9.24 6.32 -14.46
C PRO A 110 -10.74 6.55 -14.28
N ARG A 111 -11.55 5.84 -15.08
CA ARG A 111 -13.00 5.95 -15.01
C ARG A 111 -13.46 5.45 -13.65
N ASP A 112 -14.32 6.21 -12.98
CA ASP A 112 -15.13 5.65 -11.90
C ASP A 112 -15.97 4.53 -12.50
N ARG A 113 -15.57 3.29 -12.23
CA ARG A 113 -16.36 2.12 -12.60
C ARG A 113 -17.68 2.22 -11.86
N GLU A 114 -18.79 2.17 -12.60
CA GLU A 114 -20.09 1.95 -11.98
C GLU A 114 -20.01 0.65 -11.20
N VAL A 115 -20.27 0.74 -9.90
CA VAL A 115 -20.22 -0.38 -8.99
C VAL A 115 -21.33 -1.35 -9.38
N ALA A 116 -20.94 -2.53 -9.85
CA ALA A 116 -21.87 -3.60 -10.17
C ALA A 116 -22.21 -4.35 -8.88
N ARG A 117 -23.51 -4.52 -8.64
CA ARG A 117 -24.01 -5.27 -7.49
C ARG A 117 -23.66 -6.75 -7.63
N ILE A 118 -23.40 -7.40 -6.51
CA ILE A 118 -23.28 -8.86 -6.42
C ILE A 118 -24.64 -9.43 -6.00
N GLU A 119 -25.12 -10.48 -6.65
CA GLU A 119 -26.40 -11.10 -6.31
C GLU A 119 -26.24 -11.99 -5.06
N PRO A 120 -26.99 -11.75 -3.96
CA PRO A 120 -26.88 -12.57 -2.76
C PRO A 120 -27.20 -14.06 -2.99
N PHE A 121 -28.08 -14.35 -3.96
CA PHE A 121 -28.40 -15.72 -4.35
C PHE A 121 -27.19 -16.47 -4.95
N ASP A 122 -26.37 -15.80 -5.77
CA ASP A 122 -25.15 -16.41 -6.32
C ASP A 122 -24.14 -16.73 -5.21
N VAL A 123 -24.07 -15.88 -4.18
CA VAL A 123 -23.23 -16.12 -2.99
C VAL A 123 -23.74 -17.31 -2.18
N ILE A 124 -25.07 -17.42 -1.98
CA ILE A 124 -25.71 -18.57 -1.33
C ILE A 124 -25.41 -19.85 -2.11
N ASP A 125 -25.57 -19.84 -3.43
CA ASP A 125 -25.36 -21.01 -4.30
C ASP A 125 -23.89 -21.42 -4.33
N THR A 126 -22.98 -20.45 -4.27
CA THR A 126 -21.52 -20.71 -4.18
C THR A 126 -21.17 -21.55 -2.94
N LEU A 127 -21.85 -21.28 -1.82
CA LEU A 127 -21.75 -22.01 -0.55
C LEU A 127 -22.79 -23.14 -0.43
N GLY A 128 -23.58 -23.44 -1.45
CA GLY A 128 -24.58 -24.50 -1.40
C GLY A 128 -23.96 -25.91 -1.48
N GLU A 129 -24.75 -26.93 -1.14
CA GLU A 129 -24.35 -28.36 -1.26
C GLU A 129 -23.84 -28.76 -2.66
N ARG A 130 -24.31 -28.07 -3.70
CA ARG A 130 -23.92 -28.28 -5.11
C ARG A 130 -23.02 -27.18 -5.65
N GLY A 131 -22.55 -26.29 -4.78
CA GLY A 131 -21.68 -25.18 -5.13
C GLY A 131 -20.24 -25.63 -5.44
N PRO A 132 -19.44 -24.75 -6.07
CA PRO A 132 -18.04 -25.03 -6.41
C PRO A 132 -17.19 -25.38 -5.17
N ILE A 133 -17.48 -24.78 -4.02
CA ILE A 133 -16.77 -25.04 -2.77
C ILE A 133 -17.03 -26.47 -2.27
N ALA A 134 -18.29 -26.91 -2.31
CA ALA A 134 -18.69 -28.25 -1.89
C ALA A 134 -18.08 -29.34 -2.79
N ALA A 135 -18.06 -29.08 -4.10
CA ALA A 135 -17.45 -29.97 -5.08
C ALA A 135 -15.94 -30.19 -4.84
N HIS A 136 -15.23 -29.16 -4.36
CA HIS A 136 -13.80 -29.22 -4.09
C HIS A 136 -13.44 -29.88 -2.75
N LEU A 137 -14.25 -29.64 -1.71
CA LEU A 137 -13.95 -30.08 -0.33
C LEU A 137 -14.17 -31.58 -0.07
N GLY A 138 -14.99 -32.26 -0.89
CA GLY A 138 -15.33 -33.69 -0.74
C GLY A 138 -16.19 -34.04 0.48
N GLN A 139 -15.86 -33.51 1.67
CA GLN A 139 -16.65 -33.58 2.90
C GLN A 139 -17.14 -32.18 3.31
N TYR A 140 -18.05 -31.62 2.51
CA TYR A 140 -18.71 -30.36 2.81
C TYR A 140 -20.00 -30.58 3.62
N GLU A 141 -20.18 -29.82 4.69
CA GLU A 141 -21.42 -29.78 5.46
C GLU A 141 -22.13 -28.46 5.15
N ASP A 142 -23.31 -28.54 4.52
CA ASP A 142 -24.13 -27.34 4.29
C ASP A 142 -24.69 -26.82 5.61
N ARG A 143 -24.43 -25.54 5.86
CA ARG A 143 -24.88 -24.84 7.05
C ARG A 143 -25.68 -23.64 6.61
N ARG A 144 -27.00 -23.71 6.80
CA ARG A 144 -27.91 -22.60 6.45
C ARG A 144 -27.46 -21.26 7.06
N SER A 145 -27.01 -21.25 8.32
CA SER A 145 -26.50 -20.04 8.98
C SER A 145 -25.26 -19.43 8.30
N GLN A 146 -24.41 -20.25 7.67
CA GLN A 146 -23.28 -19.78 6.88
C GLN A 146 -23.76 -19.03 5.63
N ARG A 147 -24.73 -19.60 4.91
CA ARG A 147 -25.31 -19.02 3.70
C ARG A 147 -26.09 -17.74 3.99
N ASP A 148 -26.91 -17.77 5.03
CA ASP A 148 -27.66 -16.59 5.48
C ASP A 148 -26.71 -15.45 5.88
N MET A 149 -25.60 -15.77 6.59
CA MET A 149 -24.56 -14.79 6.92
C MET A 149 -23.87 -14.22 5.67
N ALA A 150 -23.50 -15.08 4.71
CA ALA A 150 -22.84 -14.64 3.48
C ALA A 150 -23.73 -13.75 2.61
N ALA A 151 -25.03 -14.06 2.52
CA ALA A 151 -26.00 -13.24 1.81
C ALA A 151 -26.15 -11.85 2.44
N TYR A 152 -26.28 -11.80 3.76
CA TYR A 152 -26.36 -10.53 4.49
C TYR A 152 -25.10 -9.67 4.31
N ILE A 153 -23.91 -10.30 4.30
CA ILE A 153 -22.65 -9.61 4.00
C ILE A 153 -22.65 -9.09 2.56
N ALA A 154 -23.14 -9.87 1.60
CA ALA A 154 -23.25 -9.45 0.20
C ALA A 154 -24.15 -8.20 0.03
N ASP A 155 -25.26 -8.13 0.76
CA ASP A 155 -26.09 -6.91 0.82
C ASP A 155 -25.30 -5.73 1.39
N GLY A 156 -24.46 -5.94 2.40
CA GLY A 156 -23.58 -4.91 2.96
C GLY A 156 -22.53 -4.38 1.98
N TYR A 157 -22.00 -5.25 1.12
CA TYR A 157 -21.15 -4.83 0.01
C TYR A 157 -21.90 -3.96 -0.99
N ASN A 158 -23.14 -4.34 -1.35
CA ASN A 158 -23.97 -3.62 -2.31
C ASN A 158 -24.45 -2.26 -1.80
N ASP A 159 -24.97 -2.22 -0.58
CA ASP A 159 -25.67 -1.06 -0.03
C ASP A 159 -24.72 -0.15 0.78
N GLY A 160 -23.57 -0.69 1.20
CA GLY A 160 -22.61 -0.01 2.06
C GLY A 160 -23.06 0.09 3.51
N GLY A 161 -22.34 0.89 4.30
CA GLY A 161 -22.59 1.05 5.73
C GLY A 161 -21.80 0.09 6.60
N VAL A 162 -22.23 -0.04 7.86
CA VAL A 162 -21.58 -0.88 8.87
C VAL A 162 -22.54 -1.98 9.29
N GLN A 163 -22.08 -3.22 9.17
CA GLN A 163 -22.80 -4.39 9.64
C GLN A 163 -22.10 -4.97 10.87
N LEU A 164 -22.90 -5.30 11.89
CA LEU A 164 -22.43 -6.01 13.08
C LEU A 164 -23.16 -7.34 13.16
N MET A 165 -22.41 -8.42 13.32
CA MET A 165 -22.96 -9.77 13.37
C MET A 165 -22.25 -10.57 14.45
N GLU A 166 -23.02 -11.35 15.20
CA GLU A 166 -22.50 -12.38 16.07
C GLU A 166 -22.70 -13.73 15.38
N ALA A 167 -21.63 -14.50 15.24
CA ALA A 167 -21.69 -15.83 14.67
C ALA A 167 -21.00 -16.83 15.60
N GLY A 168 -21.72 -17.91 15.90
CA GLY A 168 -21.21 -18.99 16.75
C GLY A 168 -19.95 -19.63 16.16
N THR A 169 -19.18 -20.30 17.01
CA THR A 169 -18.07 -21.14 16.56
C THR A 169 -18.58 -22.28 15.68
N GLY A 170 -17.79 -22.68 14.68
CA GLY A 170 -18.17 -23.76 13.76
C GLY A 170 -19.21 -23.42 12.69
N VAL A 171 -19.78 -22.21 12.69
CA VAL A 171 -20.72 -21.75 11.64
C VAL A 171 -20.06 -21.63 10.26
N GLY A 172 -18.72 -21.60 10.20
CA GLY A 172 -17.98 -21.38 8.95
C GLY A 172 -17.85 -19.91 8.58
N LYS A 173 -17.66 -19.06 9.61
CA LYS A 173 -17.52 -17.59 9.53
C LYS A 173 -16.56 -17.14 8.45
N SER A 174 -15.37 -17.77 8.38
CA SER A 174 -14.33 -17.42 7.40
C SER A 174 -14.86 -17.43 5.98
N PHE A 175 -15.49 -18.52 5.56
CA PHE A 175 -16.01 -18.63 4.20
C PHE A 175 -17.21 -17.70 3.99
N ALA A 176 -18.03 -17.47 5.01
CA ALA A 176 -19.18 -16.57 4.92
C ALA A 176 -18.78 -15.11 4.61
N TYR A 177 -17.64 -14.63 5.12
CA TYR A 177 -17.13 -13.31 4.73
C TYR A 177 -16.17 -13.32 3.53
N LEU A 178 -15.43 -14.42 3.30
CA LEU A 178 -14.47 -14.50 2.19
C LEU A 178 -15.15 -14.62 0.83
N VAL A 179 -16.22 -15.42 0.72
CA VAL A 179 -16.93 -15.62 -0.56
C VAL A 179 -17.50 -14.31 -1.12
N PRO A 180 -18.29 -13.51 -0.39
CA PRO A 180 -18.76 -12.23 -0.90
C PRO A 180 -17.61 -11.24 -1.14
N ALA A 181 -16.53 -11.27 -0.35
CA ALA A 181 -15.35 -10.43 -0.59
C ALA A 181 -14.67 -10.73 -1.93
N LEU A 182 -14.49 -12.02 -2.27
CA LEU A 182 -13.92 -12.45 -3.53
C LEU A 182 -14.87 -12.20 -4.72
N ALA A 183 -16.18 -12.43 -4.52
CA ALA A 183 -17.18 -12.10 -5.53
C ALA A 183 -17.19 -10.60 -5.86
N TRP A 184 -17.11 -9.76 -4.83
CA TRP A 184 -17.00 -8.31 -4.99
C TRP A 184 -15.73 -7.92 -5.76
N ALA A 185 -14.58 -8.46 -5.36
CA ALA A 185 -13.31 -8.16 -6.03
C ALA A 185 -13.32 -8.59 -7.50
N ARG A 186 -13.88 -9.76 -7.82
CA ARG A 186 -14.06 -10.22 -9.19
C ARG A 186 -14.86 -9.22 -10.03
N VAL A 187 -16.02 -8.80 -9.55
CA VAL A 187 -16.97 -7.97 -10.30
C VAL A 187 -16.53 -6.50 -10.37
N ASN A 188 -16.05 -5.95 -9.25
CA ASN A 188 -15.77 -4.52 -9.11
C ASN A 188 -14.28 -4.15 -9.19
N GLN A 189 -13.38 -5.15 -9.18
CA GLN A 189 -11.93 -4.95 -9.12
C GLN A 189 -11.53 -4.07 -7.93
N GLU A 190 -12.25 -4.24 -6.82
CA GLU A 190 -12.07 -3.51 -5.58
C GLU A 190 -11.70 -4.48 -4.46
N ARG A 191 -10.60 -4.18 -3.78
CA ARG A 191 -10.09 -5.05 -2.73
C ARG A 191 -10.88 -4.98 -1.43
N THR A 192 -10.81 -6.08 -0.68
CA THR A 192 -11.24 -6.14 0.72
C THR A 192 -10.05 -6.32 1.65
N VAL A 193 -9.97 -5.51 2.69
CA VAL A 193 -9.06 -5.75 3.83
C VAL A 193 -9.78 -6.60 4.86
N ILE A 194 -9.12 -7.65 5.34
CA ILE A 194 -9.60 -8.51 6.41
C ILE A 194 -8.64 -8.38 7.57
N SER A 195 -9.14 -7.90 8.70
CA SER A 195 -8.38 -7.76 9.92
C SER A 195 -8.82 -8.82 10.92
N THR A 196 -7.86 -9.53 11.50
CA THR A 196 -8.10 -10.55 12.54
C THR A 196 -7.30 -10.21 13.80
N ASN A 197 -7.59 -10.87 14.92
CA ASN A 197 -6.87 -10.58 16.16
C ASN A 197 -5.40 -11.04 16.14
N THR A 198 -5.13 -12.30 15.76
CA THR A 198 -3.80 -12.93 15.93
C THR A 198 -3.12 -13.27 14.60
N ILE A 199 -1.80 -13.44 14.61
CA ILE A 199 -1.03 -13.88 13.43
C ILE A 199 -1.46 -15.30 13.01
N ASN A 200 -1.69 -16.19 13.97
CA ASN A 200 -2.11 -17.57 13.69
C ASN A 200 -3.44 -17.64 12.94
N LEU A 201 -4.41 -16.77 13.28
CA LEU A 201 -5.68 -16.69 12.55
C LEU A 201 -5.46 -16.20 11.11
N GLN A 202 -4.58 -15.22 10.89
CA GLN A 202 -4.24 -14.78 9.54
C GLN A 202 -3.60 -15.90 8.71
N GLU A 203 -2.71 -16.68 9.33
CA GLU A 203 -2.05 -17.80 8.68
C GLU A 203 -2.99 -18.95 8.39
N GLN A 204 -4.00 -19.18 9.24
CA GLN A 204 -5.07 -20.12 8.92
C GLN A 204 -5.85 -19.66 7.67
N LEU A 205 -6.21 -18.38 7.60
CA LEU A 205 -6.93 -17.84 6.43
C LEU A 205 -6.09 -17.97 5.16
N VAL A 206 -4.82 -17.57 5.20
CA VAL A 206 -3.94 -17.50 4.02
C VAL A 206 -3.32 -18.85 3.66
N GLY A 207 -3.16 -19.75 4.63
CA GLY A 207 -2.55 -21.07 4.44
C GLY A 207 -3.56 -22.18 4.15
N LYS A 208 -4.85 -21.98 4.43
CA LYS A 208 -5.89 -23.00 4.23
C LYS A 208 -7.13 -22.46 3.51
N ASP A 209 -7.82 -21.49 4.10
CA ASP A 209 -9.16 -21.08 3.65
C ASP A 209 -9.12 -20.38 2.28
N LEU A 210 -8.26 -19.37 2.11
CA LEU A 210 -8.08 -18.62 0.86
C LEU A 210 -7.47 -19.47 -0.29
N PRO A 211 -6.44 -20.31 -0.08
CA PRO A 211 -5.98 -21.25 -1.11
C PRO A 211 -7.10 -22.16 -1.61
N LEU A 212 -7.91 -22.70 -0.70
CA LEU A 212 -9.04 -23.54 -1.05
C LEU A 212 -10.08 -22.79 -1.87
N LEU A 213 -10.46 -21.58 -1.44
CA LEU A 213 -11.39 -20.73 -2.18
C LEU A 213 -10.83 -20.31 -3.54
N ARG A 214 -9.52 -20.07 -3.63
CA ARG A 214 -8.86 -19.80 -4.91
C ARG A 214 -9.02 -20.98 -5.86
N GLU A 215 -8.74 -22.20 -5.41
CA GLU A 215 -8.90 -23.39 -6.25
C GLU A 215 -10.35 -23.61 -6.66
N ALA A 216 -11.30 -23.48 -5.73
CA ALA A 216 -12.71 -23.71 -5.98
C ALA A 216 -13.36 -22.62 -6.87
N LEU A 217 -12.93 -21.37 -6.77
CA LEU A 217 -13.56 -20.22 -7.44
C LEU A 217 -12.78 -19.72 -8.67
N SER A 218 -11.66 -20.36 -9.02
CA SER A 218 -10.93 -20.01 -10.24
C SER A 218 -11.72 -20.39 -11.49
N THR A 219 -11.65 -19.51 -12.49
CA THR A 219 -12.23 -19.68 -13.83
C THR A 219 -11.13 -19.41 -14.86
N GLU A 220 -11.41 -19.64 -16.15
CA GLU A 220 -10.42 -19.42 -17.22
C GLU A 220 -9.86 -17.98 -17.23
N ASP A 221 -10.71 -16.99 -16.92
CA ASP A 221 -10.38 -15.56 -17.00
C ASP A 221 -10.09 -14.90 -15.64
N TYR A 222 -10.28 -15.61 -14.53
CA TYR A 222 -10.15 -15.02 -13.19
C TYR A 222 -9.70 -16.05 -12.16
N ALA A 223 -8.64 -15.72 -11.43
CA ALA A 223 -8.17 -16.47 -10.28
C ALA A 223 -8.08 -15.54 -9.06
N PRO A 224 -8.78 -15.84 -7.95
CA PRO A 224 -8.73 -15.01 -6.76
C PRO A 224 -7.31 -14.83 -6.23
N SER A 225 -6.93 -13.59 -5.95
CA SER A 225 -5.63 -13.22 -5.42
C SER A 225 -5.71 -12.74 -3.98
N PHE A 226 -4.72 -13.10 -3.16
CA PHE A 226 -4.69 -12.69 -1.76
C PHE A 226 -3.27 -12.48 -1.26
N ALA A 227 -3.12 -11.65 -0.23
CA ALA A 227 -1.84 -11.36 0.38
C ALA A 227 -1.95 -11.24 1.90
N LEU A 228 -0.92 -11.74 2.58
CA LEU A 228 -0.70 -11.53 4.01
C LEU A 228 0.25 -10.36 4.22
N LEU A 229 -0.19 -9.36 4.99
CA LEU A 229 0.66 -8.23 5.35
C LEU A 229 0.80 -8.12 6.87
N LYS A 230 2.05 -8.18 7.34
CA LYS A 230 2.40 -8.13 8.75
C LYS A 230 3.07 -6.79 9.09
N GLY A 231 3.24 -6.50 10.38
CA GLY A 231 4.03 -5.34 10.82
C GLY A 231 5.52 -5.49 10.49
N TRP A 232 6.24 -4.37 10.39
CA TRP A 232 7.67 -4.31 10.00
C TRP A 232 8.55 -5.33 10.73
N ARG A 233 8.43 -5.42 12.06
CA ARG A 233 9.23 -6.32 12.89
C ARG A 233 8.99 -7.81 12.63
N ASN A 234 7.99 -8.18 11.82
CA ASN A 234 7.77 -9.57 11.43
C ASN A 234 8.59 -9.98 10.21
N TYR A 235 9.29 -9.05 9.56
CA TYR A 235 10.10 -9.35 8.37
C TYR A 235 11.59 -9.22 8.66
N LEU A 236 12.36 -10.16 8.13
CA LEU A 236 13.82 -10.08 8.12
C LEU A 236 14.28 -8.96 7.17
N CYS A 237 15.23 -8.14 7.63
CA CYS A 237 15.90 -7.14 6.79
C CYS A 237 17.25 -7.67 6.29
N LEU A 238 17.34 -7.99 5.00
CA LEU A 238 18.57 -8.50 4.36
C LEU A 238 19.78 -7.58 4.59
N SER A 239 19.58 -6.25 4.54
CA SER A 239 20.66 -5.29 4.77
C SER A 239 21.16 -5.34 6.21
N ARG A 240 20.27 -5.47 7.20
CA ARG A 240 20.65 -5.54 8.62
C ARG A 240 21.28 -6.88 8.95
N LEU A 241 20.77 -7.97 8.39
CA LEU A 241 21.39 -9.29 8.49
C LEU A 241 22.82 -9.28 7.95
N HIS A 242 23.05 -8.70 6.77
CA HIS A 242 24.38 -8.62 6.18
C HIS A 242 25.35 -7.80 7.05
N LEU A 243 24.88 -6.69 7.62
CA LEU A 243 25.66 -5.88 8.56
C LEU A 243 25.94 -6.61 9.88
N ALA A 244 24.97 -7.31 10.45
CA ALA A 244 25.13 -8.09 11.68
C ALA A 244 26.19 -9.19 11.50
N VAL A 245 26.08 -9.97 10.43
CA VAL A 245 27.06 -11.03 10.10
C VAL A 245 28.46 -10.46 9.81
N GLY A 246 28.54 -9.29 9.16
CA GLY A 246 29.81 -8.67 8.77
C GLY A 246 30.52 -7.90 9.90
N SER A 247 29.77 -7.19 10.75
CA SER A 247 30.32 -6.31 11.78
C SER A 247 30.70 -7.03 13.08
N GLN A 248 30.17 -8.22 13.33
CA GLN A 248 30.18 -8.84 14.66
C GLN A 248 31.06 -10.08 14.82
N ARG A 249 31.87 -10.45 13.82
CA ARG A 249 32.81 -11.59 13.90
C ARG A 249 33.80 -11.53 15.09
N THR A 250 33.96 -10.39 15.74
CA THR A 250 34.94 -10.17 16.82
C THR A 250 34.32 -9.82 18.20
N LEU A 251 33.00 -9.65 18.31
CA LEU A 251 32.37 -9.08 19.53
C LEU A 251 31.17 -9.88 20.10
N LEU A 252 30.68 -10.92 19.42
CA LEU A 252 29.56 -11.73 19.90
C LEU A 252 30.00 -12.99 20.65
N GLU A 253 29.14 -13.40 21.58
CA GLU A 253 29.11 -14.78 22.13
C GLU A 253 28.84 -15.76 20.96
N GLN A 254 29.53 -16.91 20.96
CA GLN A 254 29.50 -17.89 19.85
C GLN A 254 28.05 -18.27 19.47
N ASP A 255 27.18 -18.45 20.45
CA ASP A 255 25.78 -18.83 20.25
C ASP A 255 25.00 -17.84 19.35
N LYS A 256 25.26 -16.53 19.47
CA LYS A 256 24.58 -15.51 18.65
C LYS A 256 25.08 -15.49 17.21
N LEU A 257 26.36 -15.80 17.01
CA LEU A 257 26.92 -15.93 15.66
C LEU A 257 26.29 -17.11 14.93
N ASP A 258 26.09 -18.23 15.62
CA ASP A 258 25.45 -19.42 15.05
C ASP A 258 23.99 -19.13 14.65
N GLU A 259 23.22 -18.40 15.48
CA GLU A 259 21.88 -17.92 15.12
C GLU A 259 21.89 -17.03 13.87
N LEU A 260 22.82 -16.07 13.78
CA LEU A 260 22.93 -15.15 12.64
C LEU A 260 23.32 -15.88 11.34
N ILE A 261 24.21 -16.87 11.42
CA ILE A 261 24.58 -17.71 10.28
C ILE A 261 23.37 -18.53 9.82
N GLY A 262 22.65 -19.17 10.75
CA GLY A 262 21.44 -19.92 10.44
C GLY A 262 20.36 -19.03 9.79
N LEU A 263 20.18 -17.81 10.28
CA LEU A 263 19.27 -16.83 9.66
C LEU A 263 19.73 -16.43 8.25
N SER A 264 21.03 -16.29 8.02
CA SER A 264 21.58 -15.98 6.70
C SER A 264 21.35 -17.11 5.70
N GLU A 265 21.52 -18.36 6.11
CA GLU A 265 21.26 -19.53 5.28
C GLU A 265 19.76 -19.69 4.98
N TRP A 266 18.90 -19.51 5.98
CA TRP A 266 17.45 -19.53 5.81
C TRP A 266 16.97 -18.42 4.88
N ALA A 267 17.52 -17.20 5.01
CA ALA A 267 17.17 -16.05 4.18
C ALA A 267 17.42 -16.27 2.67
N ALA A 268 18.32 -17.20 2.32
CA ALA A 268 18.56 -17.56 0.93
C ALA A 268 17.45 -18.44 0.33
N HIS A 269 16.66 -19.13 1.15
CA HIS A 269 15.70 -20.15 0.72
C HIS A 269 14.24 -19.85 1.09
N THR A 270 13.99 -19.00 2.09
CA THR A 270 12.62 -18.62 2.48
C THR A 270 11.89 -17.86 1.38
N ALA A 271 10.59 -18.13 1.26
CA ALA A 271 9.72 -17.46 0.30
C ALA A 271 9.32 -16.05 0.78
N ASP A 272 9.00 -15.90 2.07
CA ASP A 272 8.36 -14.68 2.59
C ASP A 272 9.21 -13.91 3.62
N GLY A 273 10.26 -14.53 4.18
CA GLY A 273 11.17 -13.91 5.12
C GLY A 273 10.51 -13.43 6.41
N THR A 274 9.42 -14.10 6.83
CA THR A 274 8.70 -13.74 8.05
C THR A 274 9.17 -14.54 9.27
N LEU A 275 9.05 -13.94 10.46
CA LEU A 275 9.43 -14.58 11.73
C LEU A 275 8.70 -15.91 11.98
N SER A 276 7.46 -16.02 11.51
CA SER A 276 6.60 -17.20 11.65
C SER A 276 6.98 -18.35 10.72
N ASP A 277 7.68 -18.07 9.60
CA ASP A 277 8.18 -19.08 8.65
C ASP A 277 9.57 -19.63 9.08
N LEU A 278 10.14 -19.14 10.17
CA LEU A 278 11.40 -19.63 10.71
C LEU A 278 11.22 -20.99 11.39
N PRO A 279 11.99 -22.03 11.00
CA PRO A 279 11.93 -23.35 11.65
C PRO A 279 12.33 -23.31 13.13
N VAL A 280 13.27 -22.41 13.46
CA VAL A 280 13.76 -22.19 14.82
C VAL A 280 13.65 -20.70 15.09
N THR A 281 12.87 -20.34 16.12
CA THR A 281 12.69 -18.96 16.52
C THR A 281 14.00 -18.42 17.11
N PRO A 282 14.58 -17.35 16.54
CA PRO A 282 15.77 -16.72 17.09
C PRO A 282 15.47 -16.04 18.42
N THR A 283 16.51 -15.77 19.19
CA THR A 283 16.39 -14.99 20.41
C THR A 283 15.87 -13.57 20.10
N PRO A 284 15.09 -12.95 21.02
CA PRO A 284 14.57 -11.61 20.80
C PRO A 284 15.66 -10.57 20.53
N GLU A 285 16.86 -10.74 21.11
CA GLU A 285 18.00 -9.86 20.88
C GLU A 285 18.52 -9.95 19.44
N VAL A 286 18.74 -11.16 18.93
CA VAL A 286 19.19 -11.39 17.55
C VAL A 286 18.13 -10.89 16.56
N TRP A 287 16.86 -11.19 16.80
CA TRP A 287 15.78 -10.74 15.91
C TRP A 287 15.61 -9.22 15.89
N ASP A 288 15.73 -8.55 17.03
CA ASP A 288 15.70 -7.09 17.09
C ASP A 288 16.84 -6.44 16.29
N GLU A 289 17.98 -7.13 16.16
CA GLU A 289 19.13 -6.69 15.38
C GLU A 289 18.91 -6.82 13.87
N VAL A 290 18.20 -7.85 13.40
CA VAL A 290 18.08 -8.16 11.97
C VAL A 290 16.70 -7.83 11.36
N SER A 291 15.67 -7.61 12.18
CA SER A 291 14.31 -7.33 11.70
C SER A 291 14.17 -5.95 11.06
N ALA A 292 13.17 -5.79 10.19
CA ALA A 292 12.91 -4.51 9.53
C ALA A 292 12.37 -3.45 10.52
N GLU A 293 12.87 -2.22 10.39
CA GLU A 293 12.42 -1.04 11.13
C GLU A 293 12.16 0.11 10.16
N ALA A 294 11.04 0.81 10.34
CA ALA A 294 10.62 1.89 9.45
C ALA A 294 11.63 3.03 9.40
N ASP A 295 12.17 3.42 10.57
CA ASP A 295 13.07 4.58 10.73
C ASP A 295 14.48 4.33 10.17
N LEU A 296 14.89 3.05 10.07
CA LEU A 296 16.21 2.65 9.58
C LEU A 296 16.21 2.21 8.11
N CYS A 297 15.03 2.14 7.49
CA CYS A 297 14.90 1.58 6.15
C CYS A 297 15.27 2.62 5.08
N ALA A 298 16.29 2.30 4.25
CA ALA A 298 16.68 3.12 3.10
C ALA A 298 15.69 3.08 1.92
N ARG A 299 14.64 2.26 2.00
CA ARG A 299 13.59 2.10 0.98
C ARG A 299 14.20 1.87 -0.42
N LEU A 300 13.87 2.71 -1.40
CA LEU A 300 14.36 2.62 -2.78
C LEU A 300 15.89 2.71 -2.91
N LYS A 301 16.59 3.31 -1.94
CA LYS A 301 18.06 3.39 -1.93
C LYS A 301 18.73 2.14 -1.35
N CYS A 302 17.95 1.16 -0.88
CA CYS A 302 18.48 -0.07 -0.31
C CYS A 302 19.08 -0.96 -1.41
N PRO A 303 20.34 -1.43 -1.27
CA PRO A 303 20.95 -2.37 -2.23
C PRO A 303 20.18 -3.68 -2.41
N HIS A 304 19.34 -4.05 -1.43
CA HIS A 304 18.55 -5.29 -1.44
C HIS A 304 17.07 -5.05 -1.75
N PHE A 305 16.67 -3.89 -2.27
CA PHE A 305 15.26 -3.53 -2.46
C PHE A 305 14.47 -4.56 -3.30
N ASP A 306 15.06 -5.06 -4.38
CA ASP A 306 14.39 -6.02 -5.29
C ASP A 306 14.06 -7.34 -4.59
N ARG A 307 14.96 -7.81 -3.71
CA ARG A 307 14.81 -9.04 -2.94
C ARG A 307 14.17 -8.82 -1.57
N CYS A 308 13.82 -7.59 -1.20
CA CYS A 308 13.33 -7.24 0.12
C CYS A 308 11.97 -7.92 0.41
N PHE A 309 11.93 -8.74 1.44
CA PHE A 309 10.74 -9.47 1.88
C PHE A 309 9.55 -8.56 2.19
N LEU A 310 9.76 -7.51 2.98
CA LEU A 310 8.71 -6.55 3.36
C LEU A 310 8.12 -5.83 2.13
N PHE A 311 8.96 -5.29 1.24
CA PHE A 311 8.47 -4.56 0.07
C PHE A 311 7.85 -5.49 -0.97
N ARG A 312 8.32 -6.74 -1.10
CA ARG A 312 7.62 -7.77 -1.89
C ARG A 312 6.24 -8.09 -1.31
N ALA A 313 6.11 -8.22 0.00
CA ALA A 313 4.81 -8.41 0.65
C ALA A 313 3.86 -7.22 0.41
N ARG A 314 4.37 -5.98 0.51
CA ARG A 314 3.60 -4.76 0.20
C ARG A 314 3.15 -4.70 -1.26
N ARG A 315 4.02 -5.05 -2.21
CA ARG A 315 3.66 -5.12 -3.64
C ARG A 315 2.56 -6.14 -3.90
N ARG A 316 2.71 -7.36 -3.37
CA ARG A 316 1.66 -8.40 -3.45
C ARG A 316 0.34 -7.92 -2.85
N ALA A 317 0.38 -7.23 -1.70
CA ALA A 317 -0.82 -6.67 -1.08
C ALA A 317 -1.47 -5.58 -1.94
N ALA A 318 -0.70 -4.76 -2.66
CA ALA A 318 -1.21 -3.72 -3.55
C ALA A 318 -1.91 -4.28 -4.80
N GLU A 319 -1.62 -5.52 -5.19
CA GLU A 319 -2.21 -6.21 -6.33
C GLU A 319 -3.32 -7.21 -5.93
N ALA A 320 -3.42 -7.57 -4.65
CA ALA A 320 -4.34 -8.61 -4.18
C ALA A 320 -5.80 -8.16 -4.04
N ASP A 321 -6.74 -9.05 -4.38
CA ASP A 321 -8.17 -8.90 -4.17
C ASP A 321 -8.52 -8.85 -2.68
N VAL A 322 -7.85 -9.69 -1.88
CA VAL A 322 -8.01 -9.74 -0.42
C VAL A 322 -6.67 -9.55 0.28
N VAL A 323 -6.61 -8.59 1.22
CA VAL A 323 -5.43 -8.35 2.05
C VAL A 323 -5.75 -8.70 3.48
N VAL A 324 -5.05 -9.68 4.03
CA VAL A 324 -5.20 -10.15 5.41
C VAL A 324 -4.16 -9.49 6.31
N VAL A 325 -4.59 -8.94 7.44
CA VAL A 325 -3.77 -8.22 8.44
C VAL A 325 -4.22 -8.53 9.88
N ASN A 326 -3.43 -8.13 10.89
CA ASN A 326 -3.96 -8.05 12.26
C ASN A 326 -4.61 -6.70 12.55
N HIS A 327 -5.40 -6.65 13.63
CA HIS A 327 -5.95 -5.43 14.20
C HIS A 327 -4.87 -4.39 14.54
N HIS A 328 -3.68 -4.82 15.01
CA HIS A 328 -2.60 -3.87 15.31
C HIS A 328 -2.10 -3.14 14.06
N LEU A 329 -1.93 -3.83 12.94
CA LEU A 329 -1.49 -3.20 11.70
C LEU A 329 -2.59 -2.31 11.12
N LEU A 330 -3.84 -2.77 11.17
CA LEU A 330 -5.00 -1.95 10.79
C LEU A 330 -5.07 -0.66 11.62
N ALA A 331 -4.97 -0.75 12.93
CA ALA A 331 -5.03 0.42 13.80
C ALA A 331 -3.86 1.38 13.54
N ALA A 332 -2.65 0.86 13.24
CA ALA A 332 -1.51 1.69 12.85
C ALA A 332 -1.76 2.42 11.51
N ASP A 333 -2.38 1.74 10.54
CA ASP A 333 -2.80 2.32 9.27
C ASP A 333 -3.80 3.45 9.47
N LEU A 334 -4.86 3.20 10.25
CA LEU A 334 -5.90 4.19 10.56
C LEU A 334 -5.32 5.42 11.26
N SER A 335 -4.36 5.25 12.18
CA SER A 335 -3.68 6.37 12.83
C SER A 335 -2.89 7.23 11.83
N VAL A 336 -2.19 6.61 10.87
CA VAL A 336 -1.45 7.35 9.83
C VAL A 336 -2.41 8.10 8.90
N ARG A 337 -3.45 7.42 8.41
CA ARG A 337 -4.48 8.01 7.53
C ARG A 337 -5.17 9.20 8.18
N ARG A 338 -5.55 9.07 9.45
CA ARG A 338 -6.17 10.15 10.24
C ARG A 338 -5.22 11.32 10.47
N ALA A 339 -3.94 11.07 10.74
CA ALA A 339 -2.96 12.13 10.97
C ALA A 339 -2.65 12.93 9.69
N GLN A 340 -2.77 12.30 8.53
CA GLN A 340 -2.47 12.89 7.22
C GLN A 340 -3.72 13.38 6.47
N ASP A 341 -4.91 13.17 7.03
CA ASP A 341 -6.21 13.36 6.37
C ASP A 341 -6.27 12.72 4.96
N ASN A 342 -5.67 11.54 4.84
CA ASN A 342 -5.47 10.84 3.57
C ASN A 342 -6.06 9.43 3.62
N TRP A 343 -7.26 9.30 3.06
CA TRP A 343 -8.01 8.04 3.00
C TRP A 343 -7.94 7.36 1.64
N GLU A 344 -7.51 8.09 0.61
CA GLU A 344 -7.54 7.63 -0.77
C GLU A 344 -6.19 7.06 -1.24
N ASP A 345 -5.08 7.50 -0.64
CA ASP A 345 -3.75 6.99 -1.00
C ASP A 345 -3.33 5.79 -0.14
N ALA A 346 -2.23 5.16 -0.55
CA ALA A 346 -1.57 4.13 0.24
C ALA A 346 -0.89 4.74 1.48
N ALA A 347 -1.15 4.16 2.65
CA ALA A 347 -0.49 4.50 3.90
C ALA A 347 0.38 3.31 4.37
N VAL A 348 -0.03 2.62 5.44
CA VAL A 348 0.59 1.35 5.84
C VAL A 348 0.04 0.21 4.99
N LEU A 349 -1.27 0.25 4.74
CA LEU A 349 -2.00 -0.63 3.85
C LEU A 349 -2.25 0.07 2.49
N PRO A 350 -2.41 -0.71 1.40
CA PRO A 350 -2.97 -0.19 0.16
C PRO A 350 -4.35 0.46 0.40
N PRO A 351 -4.83 1.37 -0.47
CA PRO A 351 -6.17 1.93 -0.32
C PRO A 351 -7.25 0.85 -0.39
N TYR A 352 -8.30 1.00 0.41
CA TYR A 352 -9.44 0.08 0.50
C TYR A 352 -10.71 0.85 0.89
N ARG A 353 -11.87 0.39 0.43
CA ARG A 353 -13.19 0.88 0.91
C ARG A 353 -14.03 -0.23 1.55
N ARG A 354 -13.55 -1.47 1.50
CA ARG A 354 -14.18 -2.66 2.09
C ARG A 354 -13.30 -3.23 3.19
N LEU A 355 -13.86 -3.39 4.38
CA LEU A 355 -13.16 -3.86 5.57
C LEU A 355 -14.01 -4.90 6.31
N VAL A 356 -13.42 -6.06 6.58
CA VAL A 356 -13.97 -7.09 7.46
C VAL A 356 -13.13 -7.14 8.73
N LEU A 357 -13.81 -7.12 9.88
CA LEU A 357 -13.20 -7.23 11.20
C LEU A 357 -13.61 -8.58 11.81
N ASP A 358 -12.72 -9.56 11.77
CA ASP A 358 -12.93 -10.86 12.41
C ASP A 358 -12.43 -10.82 13.86
N GLU A 359 -13.18 -11.45 14.77
CA GLU A 359 -12.95 -11.37 16.22
C GLU A 359 -12.86 -9.92 16.73
N ALA A 360 -13.73 -9.05 16.19
CA ALA A 360 -13.75 -7.60 16.42
C ALA A 360 -13.89 -7.17 17.90
N HIS A 361 -14.29 -8.09 18.79
CA HIS A 361 -14.36 -7.84 20.23
C HIS A 361 -12.98 -7.52 20.85
N HIS A 362 -11.88 -7.86 20.18
CA HIS A 362 -10.52 -7.46 20.58
C HIS A 362 -10.10 -6.07 20.09
N LEU A 363 -10.88 -5.45 19.20
CA LEU A 363 -10.47 -4.20 18.53
C LEU A 363 -10.34 -3.03 19.50
N GLU A 364 -11.20 -2.96 20.53
CA GLU A 364 -11.17 -1.89 21.53
C GLU A 364 -9.82 -1.84 22.25
N GLU A 365 -9.35 -2.98 22.75
CA GLU A 365 -8.06 -3.09 23.45
C GLU A 365 -6.90 -2.70 22.53
N VAL A 366 -6.93 -3.17 21.28
CA VAL A 366 -5.91 -2.86 20.28
C VAL A 366 -5.90 -1.36 19.95
N ALA A 367 -7.07 -0.74 19.78
CA ALA A 367 -7.19 0.68 19.51
C ALA A 367 -6.70 1.53 20.69
N ALA A 368 -7.04 1.15 21.93
CA ALA A 368 -6.56 1.80 23.14
C ALA A 368 -5.03 1.75 23.24
N GLY A 369 -4.41 0.62 22.88
CA GLY A 369 -2.96 0.45 22.87
C GLY A 369 -2.22 1.37 21.90
N HIS A 370 -2.78 1.66 20.72
CA HIS A 370 -2.16 2.54 19.71
C HIS A 370 -2.44 4.02 19.92
N LEU A 371 -3.52 4.36 20.63
CA LEU A 371 -3.77 5.73 21.08
C LEU A 371 -2.98 6.07 22.35
N GLY A 372 -2.34 5.08 22.99
CA GLY A 372 -1.45 5.24 24.13
C GLY A 372 0.02 5.35 23.73
N VAL A 373 0.81 6.09 24.53
CA VAL A 373 2.27 6.13 24.41
C VAL A 373 2.89 5.18 25.42
N GLN A 374 3.60 4.16 24.97
CA GLN A 374 4.36 3.25 25.84
C GLN A 374 5.86 3.55 25.79
N VAL A 375 6.45 3.84 26.95
CA VAL A 375 7.89 3.98 27.13
C VAL A 375 8.37 2.84 28.03
N THR A 376 9.24 1.97 27.49
CA THR A 376 9.87 0.91 28.30
C THR A 376 11.32 1.25 28.60
N SER A 377 11.82 0.83 29.77
CA SER A 377 13.23 1.00 30.15
C SER A 377 14.18 0.35 29.14
N ARG A 378 13.77 -0.78 28.53
CA ARG A 378 14.50 -1.46 27.45
C ARG A 378 14.56 -0.60 26.19
N SER A 379 13.43 -0.01 25.75
CA SER A 379 13.40 0.87 24.58
C SER A 379 14.29 2.09 24.76
N VAL A 380 14.28 2.71 25.94
CA VAL A 380 15.13 3.86 26.28
C VAL A 380 16.60 3.45 26.31
N ARG A 381 16.96 2.37 27.01
CA ARG A 381 18.34 1.86 27.03
C ARG A 381 18.85 1.50 25.64
N ARG A 382 17.99 0.93 24.78
CA ARG A 382 18.33 0.64 23.37
C ARG A 382 18.65 1.93 22.61
N LEU A 383 17.80 2.94 22.74
CA LEU A 383 18.00 4.27 22.12
C LEU A 383 19.33 4.89 22.57
N LEU A 384 19.61 4.87 23.88
CA LEU A 384 20.86 5.35 24.46
C LEU A 384 22.07 4.54 24.01
N SER A 385 21.95 3.21 23.92
CA SER A 385 23.03 2.34 23.44
C SER A 385 23.38 2.56 21.96
N ARG A 386 22.45 3.12 21.16
CA ARG A 386 22.75 3.55 19.79
C ARG A 386 23.56 4.85 19.76
N PHE A 387 23.42 5.70 20.78
CA PHE A 387 24.25 6.89 20.94
C PHE A 387 25.66 6.54 21.42
N GLU A 388 25.78 5.57 22.32
CA GLU A 388 27.07 5.13 22.86
C GLU A 388 26.97 3.69 23.38
N ARG A 389 27.85 2.81 22.89
CA ARG A 389 28.02 1.45 23.41
C ARG A 389 29.52 1.18 23.55
N ASN A 390 29.96 0.96 24.79
CA ASN A 390 31.36 0.65 25.12
C ASN A 390 32.37 1.67 24.55
N GLY A 391 32.08 2.96 24.65
CA GLY A 391 32.95 4.04 24.17
C GLY A 391 32.96 4.24 22.66
N ARG A 392 32.07 3.58 21.91
CA ARG A 392 31.88 3.74 20.46
C ARG A 392 30.45 4.16 20.15
N GLY A 393 30.28 5.06 19.19
CA GLY A 393 28.95 5.55 18.78
C GLY A 393 28.97 7.03 18.39
N LEU A 394 27.79 7.57 18.07
CA LEU A 394 27.63 8.97 17.69
C LEU A 394 28.11 9.93 18.77
N ALA A 395 27.88 9.65 20.05
CA ALA A 395 28.30 10.55 21.13
C ALA A 395 29.83 10.65 21.27
N PRO A 396 30.61 9.55 21.30
CA PRO A 396 32.08 9.63 21.22
C PRO A 396 32.59 10.31 19.96
N THR A 397 31.98 10.07 18.79
CA THR A 397 32.37 10.71 17.53
C THR A 397 32.10 12.21 17.55
N LEU A 398 30.91 12.63 18.00
CA LEU A 398 30.57 14.05 18.16
C LEU A 398 31.49 14.72 19.19
N SER A 399 31.78 14.03 20.29
CA SER A 399 32.69 14.53 21.34
C SER A 399 34.12 14.68 20.79
N HIS A 400 34.55 13.80 19.90
CA HIS A 400 35.85 13.90 19.23
C HIS A 400 35.86 15.02 18.18
N GLU A 401 34.79 15.19 17.38
CA GLU A 401 34.68 16.30 16.42
C GLU A 401 34.57 17.66 17.11
N LEU A 402 33.84 17.76 18.23
CA LEU A 402 33.77 18.98 19.04
C LEU A 402 35.10 19.27 19.73
N ALA A 403 35.85 18.25 20.14
CA ALA A 403 37.20 18.42 20.68
C ALA A 403 38.21 18.81 19.59
N ALA A 404 38.08 18.26 18.38
CA ALA A 404 38.92 18.57 17.22
C ALA A 404 38.57 19.93 16.58
N GLY A 405 37.31 20.35 16.67
CA GLY A 405 36.80 21.66 16.27
C GLY A 405 37.02 22.72 17.36
N SER A 406 38.27 22.92 17.75
CA SER A 406 38.65 24.06 18.58
C SER A 406 39.17 25.18 17.70
N ASP A 407 38.30 26.13 17.35
CA ASP A 407 38.72 27.53 17.29
C ASP A 407 37.83 28.29 18.30
N PRO A 408 38.33 28.63 19.50
CA PRO A 408 37.60 29.53 20.38
C PRO A 408 37.58 30.91 19.72
N PRO A 409 36.45 31.67 19.73
CA PRO A 409 36.49 33.05 19.27
C PRO A 409 37.54 33.80 20.09
N SER A 410 38.50 34.37 19.39
CA SER A 410 39.55 35.21 19.96
C SER A 410 38.90 36.29 20.84
N ARG A 411 39.34 36.35 22.10
CA ARG A 411 39.09 37.48 22.99
C ARG A 411 39.95 38.68 22.57
N GLU A 412 39.70 39.21 21.38
CA GLU A 412 40.20 40.53 20.98
C GLU A 412 39.02 41.33 20.42
N GLY A 413 38.59 42.35 21.18
CA GLY A 413 37.64 43.35 20.70
C GLY A 413 36.42 43.60 21.59
N LEU A 414 36.61 43.78 22.90
CA LEU A 414 35.69 44.57 23.74
C LEU A 414 36.53 45.28 24.83
N GLU A 415 37.27 46.31 24.40
CA GLU A 415 37.48 47.54 25.19
C GLU A 415 36.59 48.64 24.61
#